data_AF-A0A8S2VT17-F1
#
_entry.id   AF-A0A8S2VT17-F1
#
_cell.length_a   1.000
_cell.length_b   1.000
_cell.length_c   1.000
_cell.angle_alpha   90.00
_cell.angle_beta   90.00
_cell.angle_gamma   90.00
#
_symmetry.space_group_name_H-M   'P 1'
#
loop_
_entity.id
_entity.type
_entity.pdbx_description
1 polymer ?
#
loop_
_entity_poly.entity_id
_entity_poly.type
_entity_poly.pdbx_seq_one_letter_code
_entity_poly.pdbx_strand_id
1 'polypeptide(L)'
;MSEQLEEPSLKVSSSTTLVSSSSATAQQQIARLVRVPVPGDGSCLYSTLSLILRNHTGEKLSSQQLRERIAQEVDNHPEEYRDLLEYPEYANRIRDPLLWGGQTEIDLFTRIFGIGVRNINSETNTIYDNRARGTNYYAYVFYNGYHYDLVRYSDDQQIEKTIFSVNDDRNDLIHDLLQRERKQETMYETGRCIVGSQAVQNGQVNGVLMSR
;
A
#
# COMPACT_ATOMS: atom_id res chain seq x y z
N MET A 1 4.17 -61.01 60.99
CA MET A 1 4.58 -59.59 61.11
C MET A 1 3.67 -58.85 60.17
N SER A 2 2.41 -58.61 60.56
CA SER A 2 1.99 -57.44 61.38
C SER A 2 2.35 -56.15 60.65
N GLU A 3 1.50 -55.19 60.38
CA GLU A 3 0.09 -54.93 60.71
C GLU A 3 -0.23 -53.62 59.97
N GLN A 4 -1.47 -53.49 59.46
CA GLN A 4 -2.35 -52.31 59.58
C GLN A 4 -1.91 -50.95 59.00
N LEU A 5 -2.64 -50.38 58.02
CA LEU A 5 -3.93 -49.64 58.08
C LEU A 5 -3.76 -48.11 58.26
N GLU A 6 -4.60 -47.40 57.50
CA GLU A 6 -5.19 -46.07 57.71
C GLU A 6 -4.47 -44.77 57.26
N GLU A 7 -5.18 -44.09 56.34
CA GLU A 7 -5.20 -42.64 56.10
C GLU A 7 -5.85 -41.88 57.29
N PRO A 8 -5.60 -40.55 57.42
CA PRO A 8 -6.73 -39.62 57.23
C PRO A 8 -6.39 -38.23 56.63
N SER A 9 -7.13 -37.85 55.57
CA SER A 9 -8.16 -36.78 55.50
C SER A 9 -7.91 -35.33 56.02
N LEU A 10 -8.02 -34.36 55.07
CA LEU A 10 -8.72 -33.03 55.11
C LEU A 10 -8.30 -32.00 56.19
N LYS A 11 -8.24 -30.67 56.02
CA LYS A 11 -8.69 -29.63 55.06
C LYS A 11 -7.99 -28.33 55.52
N VAL A 12 -7.78 -27.35 54.66
CA VAL A 12 -8.16 -25.94 54.93
C VAL A 12 -8.10 -25.15 53.63
N SER A 13 -9.26 -24.58 53.29
CA SER A 13 -9.48 -23.61 52.24
C SER A 13 -8.83 -22.27 52.61
N SER A 14 -8.27 -21.57 51.63
CA SER A 14 -8.46 -20.11 51.53
C SER A 14 -8.15 -19.65 50.12
N SER A 15 -9.21 -19.14 49.50
CA SER A 15 -9.25 -18.43 48.24
C SER A 15 -8.24 -17.29 48.21
N THR A 16 -7.46 -17.18 47.13
CA THR A 16 -7.07 -15.88 46.61
C THR A 16 -7.01 -15.98 45.10
N THR A 17 -8.10 -15.53 44.49
CA THR A 17 -8.16 -15.04 43.13
C THR A 17 -7.10 -13.95 42.95
N LEU A 18 -6.09 -14.21 42.14
CA LEU A 18 -5.37 -13.17 41.43
C LEU A 18 -5.55 -13.42 39.94
N VAL A 19 -6.64 -12.86 39.45
CA VAL A 19 -6.78 -12.46 38.05
C VAL A 19 -5.61 -11.53 37.76
N SER A 20 -4.60 -12.04 37.06
CA SER A 20 -3.69 -11.21 36.28
C SER A 20 -4.04 -11.41 34.82
N SER A 21 -5.18 -10.83 34.48
CA SER A 21 -5.56 -10.48 33.12
C SER A 21 -4.53 -9.51 32.57
N SER A 22 -3.57 -10.04 31.82
CA SER A 22 -2.99 -9.32 30.69
C SER A 22 -2.85 -10.29 29.53
N SER A 23 -4.01 -10.76 29.05
CA SER A 23 -4.14 -11.15 27.66
C SER A 23 -3.94 -9.88 26.82
N ALA A 24 -2.68 -9.46 26.66
CA ALA A 24 -2.29 -8.78 25.44
C ALA A 24 -2.57 -9.81 24.36
N THR A 25 -3.76 -9.72 23.76
CA THR A 25 -4.12 -10.49 22.58
C THR A 25 -3.04 -10.18 21.55
N ALA A 26 -2.05 -11.05 21.44
CA ALA A 26 -1.22 -11.13 20.26
C ALA A 26 -2.21 -11.47 19.16
N GLN A 27 -2.78 -10.46 18.52
CA GLN A 27 -3.56 -10.62 17.32
C GLN A 27 -2.58 -11.25 16.34
N GLN A 28 -2.71 -12.55 16.17
CA GLN A 28 -1.94 -13.34 15.23
C GLN A 28 -2.17 -12.67 13.87
N GLN A 29 -1.18 -11.91 13.40
CA GLN A 29 -1.34 -11.10 12.21
C GLN A 29 -1.36 -12.04 11.02
N ILE A 30 -2.56 -12.34 10.51
CA ILE A 30 -2.71 -13.14 9.30
C ILE A 30 -1.92 -12.48 8.17
N ALA A 31 -1.18 -13.29 7.40
CA ALA A 31 -0.44 -12.86 6.22
C ALA A 31 -1.32 -11.98 5.31
N ARG A 32 -0.82 -10.80 4.93
CA ARG A 32 -1.61 -9.80 4.20
C ARG A 32 -0.75 -8.83 3.41
N LEU A 33 -1.39 -8.19 2.44
CA LEU A 33 -0.85 -7.04 1.71
C LEU A 33 -1.31 -5.74 2.35
N VAL A 34 -0.42 -4.79 2.53
CA VAL A 34 -0.67 -3.50 3.19
C VAL A 34 -0.13 -2.38 2.31
N ARG A 35 -0.93 -1.32 2.13
CA ARG A 35 -0.51 -0.11 1.42
C ARG A 35 0.53 0.64 2.24
N VAL A 36 1.59 1.09 1.59
CA VAL A 36 2.66 1.92 2.15
C VAL A 36 2.58 3.29 1.48
N PRO A 37 1.97 4.29 2.15
CA PRO A 37 1.71 5.59 1.55
C PRO A 37 2.99 6.33 1.14
N VAL A 38 2.96 6.98 -0.01
CA VAL A 38 4.00 7.94 -0.43
C VAL A 38 3.46 9.38 -0.44
N PRO A 39 4.31 10.42 -0.50
CA PRO A 39 3.83 11.81 -0.60
C PRO A 39 2.99 12.05 -1.87
N GLY A 40 1.89 12.80 -1.73
CA GLY A 40 1.01 13.23 -2.81
C GLY A 40 1.46 14.52 -3.51
N ASP A 41 2.72 14.62 -3.92
CA ASP A 41 3.34 15.83 -4.49
C ASP A 41 3.35 15.85 -6.04
N GLY A 42 2.45 15.10 -6.69
CA GLY A 42 2.41 14.94 -8.15
C GLY A 42 3.45 13.96 -8.72
N SER A 43 4.39 13.49 -7.89
CA SER A 43 5.40 12.50 -8.28
C SER A 43 5.21 11.13 -7.61
N CYS A 44 4.03 10.85 -7.05
CA CYS A 44 3.73 9.62 -6.30
C CYS A 44 4.11 8.33 -7.01
N LEU A 45 3.84 8.20 -8.33
CA LEU A 45 4.25 7.04 -9.11
C LEU A 45 5.77 6.86 -9.08
N TYR A 46 6.53 7.90 -9.39
CA TYR A 46 7.99 7.86 -9.41
C TYR A 46 8.59 7.64 -8.03
N SER A 47 7.98 8.18 -6.98
CA SER A 47 8.35 7.91 -5.59
C SER A 47 8.17 6.41 -5.27
N THR A 48 7.04 5.83 -5.65
CA THR A 48 6.73 4.40 -5.48
C THR A 48 7.69 3.51 -6.29
N LEU A 49 7.93 3.82 -7.56
CA LEU A 49 8.87 3.08 -8.41
C LEU A 49 10.32 3.19 -7.90
N SER A 50 10.72 4.36 -7.38
CA SER A 50 12.03 4.54 -6.75
C SER A 50 12.19 3.68 -5.50
N LEU A 51 11.12 3.52 -4.70
CA LEU A 51 11.12 2.60 -3.56
C LEU A 51 11.25 1.14 -4.01
N ILE A 52 10.57 0.75 -5.09
CA ILE A 52 10.69 -0.60 -5.68
C ILE A 52 12.14 -0.86 -6.09
N LEU A 53 12.73 0.05 -6.87
CA LEU A 53 14.11 -0.07 -7.32
C LEU A 53 15.07 -0.19 -6.13
N ARG A 54 14.92 0.70 -5.14
CA ARG A 54 15.73 0.67 -3.91
C ARG A 54 15.59 -0.64 -3.15
N ASN A 55 14.39 -1.19 -3.03
CA ASN A 55 14.16 -2.42 -2.29
C ASN A 55 14.69 -3.65 -3.06
N HIS A 56 14.81 -3.57 -4.39
CA HIS A 56 15.36 -4.65 -5.21
C HIS A 56 16.88 -4.59 -5.35
N THR A 57 17.45 -3.42 -5.66
CA THR A 57 18.87 -3.25 -6.03
C THR A 57 19.69 -2.52 -4.97
N GLY A 58 19.05 -1.87 -4.00
CA GLY A 58 19.71 -0.96 -3.05
C GLY A 58 19.93 0.46 -3.59
N GLU A 59 19.66 0.70 -4.87
CA GLU A 59 19.87 1.99 -5.51
C GLU A 59 18.87 3.04 -5.02
N LYS A 60 19.37 4.20 -4.57
CA LYS A 60 18.54 5.28 -4.04
C LYS A 60 18.45 6.40 -5.08
N LEU A 61 17.33 6.44 -5.79
CA LEU A 61 16.97 7.56 -6.67
C LEU A 61 15.85 8.38 -6.05
N SER A 62 15.93 9.69 -6.19
CA SER A 62 14.76 10.55 -6.02
C SER A 62 13.82 10.40 -7.23
N SER A 63 12.57 10.84 -7.07
CA SER A 63 11.59 10.86 -8.15
C SER A 63 12.09 11.61 -9.39
N GLN A 64 12.82 12.71 -9.20
CA GLN A 64 13.41 13.47 -10.31
C GLN A 64 14.58 12.72 -10.96
N GLN A 65 15.43 12.05 -10.18
CA GLN A 65 16.53 11.26 -10.73
C GLN A 65 16.00 10.05 -11.52
N LEU A 66 14.92 9.42 -11.07
CA LEU A 66 14.27 8.34 -11.80
C LEU A 66 13.69 8.85 -13.13
N ARG A 67 12.98 9.99 -13.13
CA ARG A 67 12.49 10.63 -14.37
C ARG A 67 13.62 10.89 -15.36
N GLU A 68 14.72 11.47 -14.89
CA GLU A 68 15.88 11.78 -15.72
C GLU A 68 16.49 10.50 -16.30
N ARG A 69 16.61 9.43 -15.51
CA ARG A 69 17.15 8.15 -15.98
C ARG A 69 16.26 7.50 -17.04
N ILE A 70 14.94 7.50 -16.84
CA ILE A 70 14.00 7.00 -17.86
C ILE A 70 14.11 7.84 -19.14
N ALA A 71 14.17 9.16 -19.01
CA ALA A 71 14.29 10.05 -20.17
C ALA A 71 15.59 9.79 -20.96
N GLN A 72 16.72 9.64 -20.27
CA GLN A 72 18.00 9.31 -20.89
C GLN A 72 17.97 7.96 -21.60
N GLU A 73 17.36 6.95 -21.00
CA GLU A 73 17.25 5.63 -21.60
C GLU A 73 16.40 5.67 -22.89
N VAL A 74 15.29 6.40 -22.87
CA VAL A 74 14.44 6.62 -24.05
C VAL A 74 15.18 7.40 -25.14
N ASP A 75 15.94 8.43 -24.78
CA ASP A 75 16.73 9.23 -25.73
C ASP A 75 17.87 8.43 -26.37
N ASN A 76 18.51 7.54 -25.61
CA ASN A 76 19.63 6.72 -26.08
C ASN A 76 19.18 5.53 -26.94
N HIS A 77 17.97 5.01 -26.69
CA HIS A 77 17.45 3.80 -27.33
C HIS A 77 16.04 4.02 -27.91
N PRO A 78 15.83 5.00 -28.82
CA PRO A 78 14.50 5.43 -29.25
C PRO A 78 13.70 4.34 -29.97
N GLU A 79 14.37 3.45 -30.73
CA GLU A 79 13.69 2.35 -31.43
C GLU A 79 13.26 1.22 -30.47
N GLU A 80 13.89 1.08 -29.29
CA GLU A 80 13.54 0.05 -28.31
C GLU A 80 12.23 0.35 -27.57
N TYR A 81 11.95 1.64 -27.37
CA TYR A 81 10.80 2.11 -26.60
C TYR A 81 9.69 2.70 -27.45
N ARG A 82 9.88 2.78 -28.77
CA ARG A 82 8.98 3.42 -29.73
C ARG A 82 7.52 2.97 -29.62
N ASP A 83 7.28 1.70 -29.30
CA ASP A 83 5.96 1.11 -29.16
C ASP A 83 5.22 1.52 -27.87
N LEU A 84 5.95 2.05 -26.88
CA LEU A 84 5.40 2.58 -25.63
C LEU A 84 5.16 4.09 -25.67
N LEU A 85 5.86 4.83 -26.52
CA LEU A 85 5.80 6.29 -26.49
C LEU A 85 4.50 6.81 -27.09
N GLU A 86 3.75 7.58 -26.31
CA GLU A 86 2.52 8.23 -26.75
C GLU A 86 2.77 9.41 -27.70
N TYR A 87 3.97 9.99 -27.67
CA TYR A 87 4.35 11.16 -28.47
C TYR A 87 5.88 11.26 -28.65
N PRO A 88 6.38 11.93 -29.72
CA PRO A 88 7.81 12.02 -30.02
C PRO A 88 8.62 12.76 -28.95
N GLU A 89 8.06 13.78 -28.30
CA GLU A 89 8.75 14.60 -27.29
C GLU A 89 8.70 13.99 -25.88
N TYR A 90 8.49 12.68 -25.78
CA TYR A 90 8.26 11.98 -24.51
C TYR A 90 9.34 12.24 -23.46
N ALA A 91 10.61 12.07 -23.83
CA ALA A 91 11.73 12.25 -22.91
C ALA A 91 11.83 13.69 -22.36
N ASN A 92 11.41 14.70 -23.11
CA ASN A 92 11.39 16.08 -22.60
C ASN A 92 10.26 16.28 -21.58
N ARG A 93 9.10 15.66 -21.81
CA ARG A 93 7.93 15.83 -20.93
C ARG A 93 8.08 15.07 -19.61
N ILE A 94 8.59 13.85 -19.62
CA ILE A 94 8.71 13.04 -18.38
C ILE A 94 9.58 13.72 -17.30
N ARG A 95 10.51 14.60 -17.71
CA ARG A 95 11.39 15.38 -16.83
C ARG A 95 10.64 16.46 -16.02
N ASP A 96 9.44 16.85 -16.42
CA ASP A 96 8.62 17.82 -15.69
C ASP A 96 8.02 17.18 -14.42
N PRO A 97 8.38 17.66 -13.21
CA PRO A 97 7.89 17.10 -11.96
C PRO A 97 6.37 17.27 -11.75
N LEU A 98 5.72 18.19 -12.48
CA LEU A 98 4.29 18.44 -12.41
C LEU A 98 3.47 17.45 -13.25
N LEU A 99 4.11 16.77 -14.22
CA LEU A 99 3.42 15.78 -15.04
C LEU A 99 3.29 14.46 -14.29
N TRP A 100 2.05 13.99 -14.19
CA TRP A 100 1.73 12.70 -13.62
C TRP A 100 2.19 11.60 -14.56
N GLY A 101 2.73 10.53 -13.99
CA GLY A 101 2.94 9.30 -14.74
C GLY A 101 1.75 8.35 -14.63
N GLY A 102 1.76 7.30 -15.42
CA GLY A 102 0.78 6.24 -15.43
C GLY A 102 1.34 4.97 -16.07
N GLN A 103 0.56 4.39 -16.97
CA GLN A 103 0.84 3.07 -17.53
C GLN A 103 2.14 3.04 -18.35
N THR A 104 2.36 4.06 -19.19
CA THR A 104 3.56 4.20 -20.02
C THR A 104 4.84 4.20 -19.18
N GLU A 105 4.87 4.95 -18.07
CA GLU A 105 6.02 4.99 -17.18
C GLU A 105 6.25 3.67 -16.44
N ILE A 106 5.19 2.95 -16.08
CA ILE A 106 5.29 1.60 -15.49
C ILE A 106 5.91 0.64 -16.50
N ASP A 107 5.45 0.65 -17.75
CA ASP A 107 5.96 -0.24 -18.79
C ASP A 107 7.43 0.05 -19.12
N LEU A 108 7.80 1.33 -19.24
CA LEU A 108 9.20 1.75 -19.37
C LEU A 108 10.04 1.28 -18.18
N PHE A 109 9.57 1.52 -16.96
CA PHE A 109 10.27 1.07 -15.75
C PHE A 109 10.54 -0.44 -15.78
N THR A 110 9.54 -1.25 -16.17
CA THR A 110 9.71 -2.71 -16.21
C THR A 110 10.73 -3.16 -17.25
N ARG A 111 10.79 -2.49 -18.40
CA ARG A 111 11.79 -2.80 -19.46
C ARG A 111 13.19 -2.37 -19.06
N ILE A 112 13.33 -1.15 -18.52
CA ILE A 112 14.63 -0.55 -18.18
C ILE A 112 15.28 -1.25 -16.98
N PHE A 113 14.50 -1.54 -15.93
CA PHE A 113 15.03 -2.06 -14.68
C PHE A 113 14.84 -3.58 -14.51
N GLY A 114 14.07 -4.21 -15.41
CA GLY A 114 13.84 -5.66 -15.35
C GLY A 114 13.00 -6.11 -14.15
N ILE A 115 12.25 -5.20 -13.52
CA ILE A 115 11.37 -5.47 -12.38
C ILE A 115 9.92 -5.32 -12.81
N GLY A 116 9.12 -6.38 -12.64
CA GLY A 116 7.70 -6.35 -12.94
C GLY A 116 6.93 -5.49 -11.95
N VAL A 117 5.79 -4.97 -12.38
CA VAL A 117 4.87 -4.19 -11.55
C VAL A 117 3.46 -4.76 -11.73
N ARG A 118 2.84 -5.16 -10.61
CA ARG A 118 1.42 -5.51 -10.56
C ARG A 118 0.64 -4.35 -9.97
N ASN A 119 -0.01 -3.58 -10.83
CA ASN A 119 -0.81 -2.42 -10.45
C ASN A 119 -2.23 -2.86 -10.08
N ILE A 120 -2.56 -2.77 -8.79
CA ILE A 120 -3.86 -3.06 -8.20
C ILE A 120 -4.70 -1.78 -8.28
N ASN A 121 -5.62 -1.72 -9.23
CA ASN A 121 -6.54 -0.60 -9.40
C ASN A 121 -7.81 -0.82 -8.56
N SER A 122 -8.02 -0.01 -7.53
CA SER A 122 -9.18 -0.14 -6.64
C SER A 122 -10.49 0.36 -7.24
N GLU A 123 -10.46 1.30 -8.19
CA GLU A 123 -11.65 1.80 -8.88
C GLU A 123 -12.27 0.72 -9.77
N THR A 124 -11.42 0.01 -10.51
CA THR A 124 -11.85 -1.02 -11.47
C THR A 124 -11.80 -2.44 -10.90
N ASN A 125 -11.28 -2.63 -9.69
CA ASN A 125 -10.99 -3.94 -9.09
C ASN A 125 -10.16 -4.85 -10.02
N THR A 126 -9.27 -4.26 -10.82
CA THR A 126 -8.45 -4.97 -11.82
C THR A 126 -6.98 -4.92 -11.41
N ILE A 127 -6.25 -5.98 -11.72
CA ILE A 127 -4.80 -6.05 -11.56
C ILE A 127 -4.18 -5.99 -12.95
N TYR A 128 -3.41 -4.94 -13.23
CA TYR A 128 -2.60 -4.84 -14.43
C TYR A 128 -1.23 -5.43 -14.13
N ASP A 129 -0.86 -6.49 -14.86
CA ASP A 129 0.39 -7.22 -14.65
C ASP A 129 1.41 -6.82 -15.73
N ASN A 130 2.21 -5.81 -15.42
CA ASN A 130 3.23 -5.25 -16.30
C ASN A 130 4.57 -5.93 -16.04
N ARG A 131 5.08 -6.65 -17.04
CA ARG A 131 6.37 -7.33 -16.95
C ARG A 131 7.04 -7.41 -18.31
N ALA A 132 8.30 -7.00 -18.34
CA ALA A 132 9.15 -7.23 -19.50
C ALA A 132 9.48 -8.72 -19.65
N ARG A 133 9.86 -9.12 -20.87
CA ARG A 133 10.28 -10.50 -21.14
C ARG A 133 11.54 -10.81 -20.31
N GLY A 134 11.52 -11.93 -19.59
CA GLY A 134 12.67 -12.39 -18.80
C GLY A 134 12.75 -11.83 -17.39
N THR A 135 11.79 -11.00 -16.97
CA THR A 135 11.65 -10.54 -15.58
C THR A 135 11.42 -11.71 -14.62
N ASN A 136 12.21 -11.77 -13.54
CA ASN A 136 12.13 -12.81 -12.51
C ASN A 136 11.51 -12.33 -11.18
N TYR A 137 11.36 -11.02 -11.03
CA TYR A 137 10.86 -10.39 -9.82
C TYR A 137 9.80 -9.34 -10.15
N TYR A 138 8.86 -9.12 -9.23
CA TYR A 138 7.87 -8.06 -9.36
C TYR A 138 7.57 -7.40 -8.01
N ALA A 139 6.94 -6.23 -8.06
CA ALA A 139 6.38 -5.53 -6.91
C ALA A 139 4.90 -5.22 -7.13
N TYR A 140 4.14 -5.10 -6.05
CA TYR A 140 2.75 -4.62 -6.10
C TYR A 140 2.72 -3.10 -5.92
N VAL A 141 1.90 -2.45 -6.73
CA VAL A 141 1.57 -1.03 -6.62
C VAL A 141 0.06 -0.92 -6.45
N PHE A 142 -0.40 -0.05 -5.57
CA PHE A 142 -1.83 0.24 -5.39
C PHE A 142 -2.16 1.56 -6.05
N TYR A 143 -3.25 1.57 -6.82
CA TYR A 143 -3.78 2.77 -7.47
C TYR A 143 -5.24 2.99 -7.09
N ASN A 144 -5.55 4.20 -6.64
CA ASN A 144 -6.89 4.58 -6.17
C ASN A 144 -7.65 5.56 -7.07
N GLY A 145 -7.20 5.75 -8.32
CA GLY A 145 -7.79 6.72 -9.26
C GLY A 145 -7.02 8.02 -9.41
N TYR A 146 -6.13 8.36 -8.47
CA TYR A 146 -5.32 9.59 -8.54
C TYR A 146 -3.97 9.50 -7.80
N HIS A 147 -3.70 8.41 -7.11
CA HIS A 147 -2.49 8.24 -6.30
C HIS A 147 -1.95 6.82 -6.39
N TYR A 148 -0.63 6.69 -6.40
CA TYR A 148 0.09 5.43 -6.46
C TYR A 148 0.90 5.19 -5.20
N ASP A 149 0.69 4.04 -4.57
CA ASP A 149 1.40 3.63 -3.36
C ASP A 149 2.10 2.28 -3.54
N LEU A 150 3.18 2.09 -2.81
CA LEU A 150 3.82 0.78 -2.71
C LEU A 150 2.93 -0.17 -1.91
N VAL A 151 2.91 -1.45 -2.27
CA VAL A 151 2.26 -2.48 -1.47
C VAL A 151 3.30 -3.42 -0.88
N ARG A 152 3.13 -3.70 0.41
CA ARG A 152 4.02 -4.52 1.21
C ARG A 152 3.28 -5.72 1.78
N TYR A 153 3.87 -6.89 1.66
CA TYR A 153 3.48 -8.09 2.38
C TYR A 153 3.95 -8.01 3.84
N SER A 154 3.12 -8.50 4.76
CA SER A 154 3.43 -8.69 6.17
C SER A 154 2.79 -9.97 6.67
N ASP A 155 3.48 -10.75 7.49
CA ASP A 155 2.94 -11.93 8.17
C ASP A 155 3.03 -11.86 9.70
N ASP A 156 2.61 -12.94 10.36
CA ASP A 156 2.60 -13.09 11.82
C ASP A 156 4.02 -13.13 12.41
N GLN A 157 5.01 -13.50 11.60
CA GLN A 157 6.42 -13.53 11.96
C GLN A 157 7.11 -12.17 11.74
N GLN A 158 6.36 -11.12 11.41
CA GLN A 158 6.89 -9.78 11.11
C GLN A 158 7.83 -9.77 9.90
N ILE A 159 7.70 -10.74 8.99
CA ILE A 159 8.45 -10.74 7.74
C ILE A 159 7.78 -9.74 6.80
N GLU A 160 8.56 -8.74 6.40
CA GLU A 160 8.11 -7.71 5.46
C GLU A 160 8.74 -7.91 4.08
N LYS A 161 7.93 -7.91 3.02
CA LYS A 161 8.41 -8.05 1.64
C LYS A 161 7.68 -7.10 0.70
N THR A 162 8.41 -6.53 -0.24
CA THR A 162 7.86 -5.68 -1.31
C THR A 162 8.25 -6.15 -2.70
N ILE A 163 9.27 -7.02 -2.78
CA ILE A 163 9.74 -7.67 -3.99
C ILE A 163 9.44 -9.16 -3.89
N PHE A 164 8.81 -9.70 -4.92
CA PHE A 164 8.34 -11.07 -5.01
C PHE A 164 8.99 -11.76 -6.20
N SER A 165 9.27 -13.06 -6.09
CA SER A 165 9.61 -13.86 -7.26
C SER A 165 8.37 -14.00 -8.14
N VAL A 166 8.50 -14.08 -9.47
CA VAL A 166 7.35 -14.33 -10.38
C VAL A 166 6.61 -15.63 -10.07
N ASN A 167 7.24 -16.57 -9.36
CA ASN A 167 6.62 -17.82 -8.90
C ASN A 167 5.91 -17.68 -7.54
N ASP A 168 6.07 -16.55 -6.85
CA ASP A 168 5.48 -16.27 -5.54
C ASP A 168 4.20 -15.46 -5.71
N ASP A 169 3.13 -16.10 -6.20
CA ASP A 169 1.85 -15.44 -6.43
C ASP A 169 1.09 -15.21 -5.11
N ARG A 170 0.70 -13.95 -4.87
CA ARG A 170 -0.04 -13.50 -3.67
C ARG A 170 -1.38 -12.85 -4.01
N ASN A 171 -1.93 -13.19 -5.18
CA ASN A 171 -3.18 -12.63 -5.66
C ASN A 171 -4.38 -12.94 -4.76
N ASP A 172 -4.33 -14.03 -3.99
CA ASP A 172 -5.32 -14.39 -2.97
C ASP A 172 -5.47 -13.32 -1.88
N LEU A 173 -4.38 -12.60 -1.56
CA LEU A 173 -4.35 -11.54 -0.54
C LEU A 173 -4.88 -10.18 -1.03
N ILE A 174 -5.05 -10.01 -2.36
CA ILE A 174 -5.45 -8.72 -2.94
C ILE A 174 -6.91 -8.40 -2.62
N HIS A 175 -7.79 -9.42 -2.58
CA HIS A 175 -9.19 -9.21 -2.23
C HIS A 175 -9.36 -8.64 -0.81
N ASP A 176 -8.59 -9.14 0.15
CA ASP A 176 -8.58 -8.60 1.51
C ASP A 176 -8.08 -7.15 1.55
N LEU A 177 -6.99 -6.83 0.82
CA LEU A 177 -6.50 -5.45 0.68
C LEU A 177 -7.60 -4.52 0.14
N LEU A 178 -8.22 -4.87 -0.98
CA LEU A 178 -9.27 -4.07 -1.60
C LEU A 178 -10.49 -3.87 -0.70
N GLN A 179 -10.90 -4.91 0.04
CA GLN A 179 -12.01 -4.79 0.99
C GLN A 179 -11.69 -3.87 2.16
N ARG A 180 -10.46 -3.89 2.66
CA ARG A 180 -10.02 -3.02 3.76
C ARG A 180 -9.95 -1.56 3.35
N GLU A 181 -9.36 -1.25 2.20
CA GLU A 181 -9.27 0.14 1.73
C GLU A 181 -10.67 0.73 1.47
N ARG A 182 -11.59 -0.02 0.84
CA ARG A 182 -12.99 0.43 0.67
C ARG A 182 -13.70 0.74 1.99
N LYS A 183 -13.55 -0.13 2.99
CA LYS A 183 -14.16 0.10 4.31
C LYS A 183 -13.63 1.37 4.97
N GLN A 184 -12.34 1.65 4.82
CA GLN A 184 -11.75 2.88 5.32
C GLN A 184 -12.33 4.10 4.62
N GLU A 185 -12.41 4.10 3.28
CA GLU A 185 -12.99 5.18 2.49
C GLU A 185 -14.45 5.47 2.89
N THR A 186 -15.30 4.44 2.96
CA THR A 186 -16.71 4.60 3.39
C THR A 186 -16.82 5.12 4.83
N MET A 187 -15.92 4.71 5.74
CA MET A 187 -15.91 5.22 7.11
C MET A 187 -15.57 6.72 7.15
N TYR A 188 -14.62 7.18 6.33
CA TYR A 188 -14.30 8.61 6.22
C TYR A 188 -15.43 9.43 5.58
N GLU A 189 -16.10 8.89 4.55
CA GLU A 189 -17.24 9.54 3.90
C GLU A 189 -18.44 9.68 4.84
N THR A 190 -18.82 8.59 5.50
CA THR A 190 -19.92 8.60 6.48
C THR A 190 -19.61 9.49 7.69
N GLY A 191 -18.37 9.52 8.16
CA GLY A 191 -17.91 10.45 9.19
C GLY A 191 -18.04 11.92 8.80
N ARG A 192 -17.73 12.29 7.54
CA ARG A 192 -17.98 13.65 7.02
C ARG A 192 -19.46 13.98 6.97
N CYS A 193 -20.31 13.05 6.54
CA CYS A 193 -21.76 13.26 6.50
C CYS A 193 -22.34 13.52 7.91
N ILE A 194 -21.84 12.83 8.94
CA ILE A 194 -22.30 13.02 10.33
C ILE A 194 -21.83 14.38 10.89
N VAL A 195 -20.58 14.79 10.65
CA VAL A 195 -20.09 16.11 11.09
C VAL A 195 -20.78 17.25 10.33
N GLY A 196 -21.02 17.09 9.03
CA GLY A 196 -21.72 18.07 8.20
C GLY A 196 -23.20 18.26 8.54
N SER A 197 -23.84 17.25 9.14
CA SER A 197 -25.25 17.33 9.57
C SER A 197 -25.45 17.84 11.00
N GLN A 198 -24.39 17.96 11.81
CA GLN A 198 -24.43 18.59 13.13
C GLN A 198 -24.18 20.11 13.11
N ALA A 199 -23.80 20.70 11.96
CA ALA A 199 -23.60 22.14 11.83
C ALA A 199 -24.88 22.94 11.47
N VAL A 200 -26.05 22.29 11.33
CA VAL A 200 -27.33 22.94 10.96
C VAL A 200 -28.39 22.74 12.04
N GLN A 201 -28.04 22.87 13.32
CA GLN A 201 -29.02 23.06 14.40
C GLN A 201 -28.42 23.96 15.48
N ASN A 202 -28.28 25.24 15.17
CA ASN A 202 -28.41 26.33 16.14
C ASN A 202 -28.69 27.62 15.38
N GLY A 203 -29.94 27.74 14.93
CA GLY A 203 -30.48 28.99 14.44
C GLY A 203 -30.59 29.99 15.59
N GLN A 204 -29.75 31.02 15.57
CA GLN A 204 -30.17 32.35 15.99
C GLN A 204 -30.08 33.27 14.78
N VAL A 205 -31.21 33.37 14.09
CA VAL A 205 -31.50 34.48 13.18
C VAL A 205 -31.71 35.73 14.04
N ASN A 206 -30.76 36.65 13.99
CA ASN A 206 -31.01 38.06 14.31
C ASN A 206 -30.63 38.87 13.07
N GLY A 207 -31.65 39.37 12.37
CA GLY A 207 -31.47 40.32 11.30
C GLY A 207 -31.12 41.70 11.84
N VAL A 208 -30.21 42.40 11.15
CA VAL A 208 -30.16 43.87 11.11
C VAL A 208 -29.71 44.29 9.70
N LEU A 209 -30.69 44.83 8.97
CA LEU A 209 -30.69 46.05 8.16
C LEU A 209 -29.41 46.50 7.41
N MET A 210 -29.63 46.68 6.10
CA MET A 210 -28.97 47.55 5.10
C MET A 210 -28.01 48.65 5.59
N SER A 211 -26.92 48.89 4.85
CA SER A 211 -26.77 50.09 4.00
C SER A 211 -25.47 50.15 3.21
N ARG A 212 -25.65 50.46 1.90
CA ARG A 212 -24.74 51.03 0.88
C ARG A 212 -23.62 50.18 0.31
#